data_AF-A0AAW2KA52-F1
#
_entry.id   AF-A0AAW2KA52-F1
#
_cell.length_a   1.000
_cell.length_b   1.000
_cell.length_c   1.000
_cell.angle_alpha   90.00
_cell.angle_beta   90.00
_cell.angle_gamma   90.00
#
_symmetry.space_group_name_H-M   'P 1'
#
loop_
_entity.id
_entity.type
_entity.pdbx_description
1 polymer ?
#
loop_
_entity_poly.entity_id
_entity_poly.type
_entity_poly.pdbx_seq_one_letter_code
_entity_poly.pdbx_strand_id
1 'polypeptide(L)'
;MQFEKGCKRSEPSYLCTLCFDEIEEASEPIPSVIKKLLKEFEDVMPDELPQKLLPKRAVNHKIELVPSTKPLAKAPYRMSQPELVELRK
;
A
#
# COMPACT_ATOMS: atom_id res chain seq x y z
N MET A 1 17.27 -33.67 -7.03
CA MET A 1 17.25 -32.18 -7.06
C MET A 1 18.69 -31.64 -7.03
N GLN A 2 18.98 -30.38 -7.41
CA GLN A 2 20.36 -29.84 -7.43
C GLN A 2 21.01 -29.80 -6.03
N PHE A 3 20.22 -29.56 -4.97
CA PHE A 3 20.69 -29.54 -3.58
C PHE A 3 21.23 -30.90 -3.10
N GLU A 4 20.52 -32.00 -3.35
CA GLU A 4 20.97 -33.35 -2.99
C GLU A 4 22.28 -33.75 -3.69
N LYS A 5 22.52 -33.23 -4.90
CA LYS A 5 23.78 -33.46 -5.62
C LYS A 5 24.94 -32.71 -4.97
N GLY A 6 24.71 -31.49 -4.46
CA GLY A 6 25.69 -30.72 -3.68
C GLY A 6 26.02 -31.39 -2.35
N CYS A 7 25.01 -31.85 -1.59
CA CYS A 7 25.20 -32.56 -0.33
C CYS A 7 26.04 -33.85 -0.48
N LYS A 8 25.81 -34.62 -1.56
CA LYS A 8 26.58 -35.84 -1.84
C LYS A 8 28.03 -35.57 -2.26
N ARG A 9 28.34 -34.37 -2.72
CA ARG A 9 29.67 -33.98 -3.22
C ARG A 9 30.50 -33.19 -2.21
N SER A 10 30.02 -33.04 -0.96
CA SER A 10 30.68 -32.22 0.06
C SER A 10 30.88 -30.76 -0.38
N GLU A 11 30.08 -30.27 -1.33
CA GLU A 11 30.14 -28.89 -1.79
C GLU A 11 29.31 -28.00 -0.84
N PRO A 12 29.78 -26.80 -0.48
CA PRO A 12 29.04 -25.92 0.42
C PRO A 12 27.72 -25.49 -0.22
N SER A 13 26.61 -25.93 0.37
CA SER A 13 25.25 -25.60 -0.07
C SER A 13 24.57 -24.68 0.94
N TYR A 14 24.00 -23.57 0.48
CA TYR A 14 23.31 -22.60 1.32
C TYR A 14 21.79 -22.76 1.17
N LEU A 15 21.09 -22.85 2.30
CA LEU A 15 19.64 -22.87 2.38
C LEU A 15 19.18 -21.49 2.83
N CYS A 16 18.42 -20.80 1.98
CA CYS A 16 17.82 -19.52 2.32
C CYS A 16 16.35 -19.75 2.63
N THR A 17 15.97 -19.56 3.89
CA THR A 17 14.58 -19.58 4.33
C THR A 17 14.14 -18.15 4.61
N LEU A 18 12.96 -17.78 4.10
CA LEU A 18 12.32 -16.53 4.47
C LEU A 18 11.79 -16.70 5.90
N CYS A 19 12.46 -16.07 6.86
CA CYS A 19 11.89 -15.86 8.19
C CYS A 19 10.87 -14.73 8.04
N PHE A 20 9.60 -15.10 8.00
CA PHE A 20 8.55 -14.17 8.39
C PHE A 20 8.63 -14.10 9.91
N ASP A 21 9.46 -13.21 10.43
CA ASP A 21 9.25 -12.76 11.79
C ASP A 21 7.87 -12.10 11.74
N GLU A 22 6.85 -12.80 12.23
CA GLU A 22 5.64 -12.13 12.67
C GLU A 22 6.15 -11.02 13.57
N ILE A 23 6.00 -9.77 13.12
CA ILE A 23 6.25 -8.63 13.98
C ILE A 23 5.28 -8.86 15.12
N GLU A 24 5.76 -9.42 16.23
CA GLU A 24 5.05 -9.40 17.49
C GLU A 24 4.73 -7.92 17.66
N GLU A 25 3.46 -7.57 17.51
CA GLU A 25 3.00 -6.25 17.89
C GLU A 25 3.48 -6.08 19.32
N ALA A 26 4.49 -5.23 19.51
CA ALA A 26 5.13 -5.07 20.79
C ALA A 26 4.02 -4.77 21.80
N SER A 27 3.67 -5.77 22.62
CA SER A 27 2.53 -5.68 23.54
C SER A 27 2.88 -4.87 24.79
N GLU A 28 3.88 -3.99 24.68
CA GLU A 28 4.11 -2.98 25.69
C GLU A 28 2.86 -2.10 25.78
N PRO A 29 2.29 -1.93 26.99
CA PRO A 29 1.08 -1.17 27.15
C PRO A 29 1.33 0.27 26.70
N ILE A 30 0.66 0.68 25.63
CA ILE A 30 0.76 2.05 25.09
C ILE A 30 0.65 3.05 26.26
N PRO A 31 1.66 3.88 26.49
CA PRO A 31 1.65 4.88 27.57
C PRO A 31 0.39 5.71 27.56
N SER A 32 -0.12 6.05 28.76
CA SER A 32 -1.40 6.76 28.92
C SER A 32 -1.47 8.08 28.16
N VAL A 33 -0.34 8.77 28.01
CA VAL A 33 -0.22 10.02 27.24
C VAL A 33 -0.48 9.76 25.75
N ILE A 34 0.09 8.70 25.19
CA ILE A 34 -0.06 8.33 23.78
C ILE A 34 -1.50 7.87 23.51
N LYS A 35 -2.11 7.10 24.41
CA LYS A 35 -3.53 6.71 24.30
C LYS A 35 -4.47 7.92 24.27
N LYS A 36 -4.18 8.98 25.03
CA LYS A 36 -4.97 10.22 25.00
C LYS A 36 -4.82 10.94 23.66
N LEU A 37 -3.60 11.06 23.15
CA LEU A 37 -3.33 11.66 21.85
C LEU A 37 -4.03 10.90 20.71
N LEU A 38 -3.97 9.57 20.70
CA LEU A 38 -4.65 8.76 19.69
C LEU A 38 -6.17 8.96 19.69
N LYS A 39 -6.78 9.10 20.88
CA LYS A 39 -8.21 9.44 21.00
C LYS A 39 -8.53 10.86 20.57
N GLU A 40 -7.61 11.80 20.77
CA GLU A 40 -7.79 13.20 20.37
C GLU A 40 -7.76 13.37 18.84
N PHE A 41 -6.96 12.56 18.15
CA PHE A 41 -6.77 12.60 16.68
C PHE A 41 -7.34 11.38 15.96
N GLU A 42 -8.34 10.72 16.55
CA GLU A 42 -9.00 9.54 15.97
C GLU A 42 -9.62 9.86 14.59
N ASP A 43 -9.99 11.12 14.36
CA ASP A 43 -10.53 11.64 13.12
C ASP A 43 -9.50 11.84 12.00
N VAL A 44 -8.22 11.98 12.34
CA VAL A 44 -7.13 12.21 11.36
C VAL A 44 -6.71 10.91 10.68
N MET A 45 -6.83 9.78 11.36
CA MET A 45 -6.36 8.48 10.88
C MET A 45 -7.43 7.38 11.01
N PRO A 46 -8.58 7.53 10.33
CA PRO A 46 -9.63 6.52 10.34
C PRO A 46 -9.17 5.26 9.59
N ASP A 47 -9.71 4.10 9.99
CA ASP A 47 -9.43 2.81 9.33
C ASP A 47 -9.82 2.81 7.84
N GLU A 48 -10.87 3.55 7.50
CA GLU A 48 -11.33 3.79 6.13
C GLU A 48 -11.51 5.28 5.87
N LEU A 49 -11.17 5.74 4.66
CA LEU A 49 -11.38 7.12 4.27
C LEU A 49 -12.90 7.44 4.24
N PRO A 50 -13.32 8.59 4.79
CA PRO A 50 -14.73 8.96 4.77
C PRO A 50 -15.22 9.12 3.32
N GLN A 51 -16.38 8.55 3.00
CA GLN A 51 -17.02 8.68 1.68
C GLN A 51 -17.48 10.11 1.34
N LYS A 52 -17.33 11.05 2.30
CA LYS A 52 -17.72 12.45 2.12
C LYS A 52 -16.61 13.19 1.40
N LEU A 53 -17.00 14.17 0.57
CA LEU A 53 -16.04 15.10 0.00
C LEU A 53 -15.34 15.86 1.11
N LEU A 54 -14.01 15.93 1.01
CA LEU A 54 -13.22 16.75 1.91
C LEU A 54 -13.69 18.20 1.87
N PRO A 55 -13.56 18.94 2.98
CA PRO A 55 -13.82 20.37 3.01
C PRO A 55 -13.08 21.10 1.89
N LYS A 56 -13.67 22.20 1.39
CA LYS A 56 -13.01 23.04 0.40
C LYS A 56 -11.69 23.54 0.97
N ARG A 57 -10.59 23.23 0.27
CA ARG A 57 -9.26 23.74 0.59
C ARG A 57 -9.19 25.23 0.22
N ALA A 58 -8.34 25.98 0.91
CA ALA A 58 -8.09 27.40 0.59
C ALA A 58 -7.47 27.59 -0.80
N VAL A 59 -6.80 26.56 -1.32
CA VAL A 59 -6.12 26.58 -2.62
C VAL A 59 -6.72 25.50 -3.51
N ASN A 60 -7.08 25.89 -4.73
CA ASN A 60 -7.47 24.96 -5.79
C ASN A 60 -6.23 24.54 -6.58
N HIS A 61 -6.12 23.24 -6.88
CA HIS A 61 -5.08 22.75 -7.78
C HIS A 61 -5.38 23.21 -9.21
N LYS A 62 -4.50 24.02 -9.79
CA LYS A 62 -4.54 24.42 -11.19
C LYS A 62 -3.50 23.62 -11.97
N ILE A 63 -3.92 22.97 -13.06
CA ILE A 63 -3.01 22.35 -14.02
C ILE A 63 -2.72 23.39 -15.10
N GLU A 64 -1.48 23.83 -15.19
CA GLU A 64 -1.05 24.74 -16.24
C GLU A 64 -0.80 23.96 -17.53
N LEU A 65 -1.45 24.38 -18.61
CA LEU A 65 -1.29 23.76 -19.92
C LEU A 65 -0.42 24.66 -20.78
N VAL A 66 0.48 24.03 -21.55
CA VAL A 66 1.19 24.74 -22.62
C VAL A 66 0.15 25.23 -23.64
N PRO A 67 0.21 26.48 -24.12
CA PRO A 67 -0.68 26.98 -25.16
C PRO A 67 -0.66 26.06 -26.39
N SER A 68 -1.83 25.80 -26.97
CA SER A 68 -2.02 24.90 -28.13
C SER A 68 -1.96 23.39 -27.85
N THR A 69 -1.85 22.96 -26.58
CA THR A 69 -1.91 21.54 -26.24
C THR A 69 -3.34 21.02 -26.32
N LYS A 70 -3.56 19.93 -27.05
CA LYS A 70 -4.87 19.24 -27.10
C LYS A 70 -4.93 18.16 -26.03
N PRO A 71 -6.09 17.93 -25.39
CA PRO A 71 -6.24 16.83 -24.45
C PRO A 71 -6.03 15.49 -25.17
N LEU A 72 -5.41 14.55 -24.47
CA LEU A 72 -5.18 13.21 -24.99
C LEU A 72 -6.45 12.37 -24.83
N ALA A 73 -7.04 11.98 -25.96
CA ALA A 73 -8.14 11.00 -25.99
C ALA A 73 -7.59 9.64 -26.42
N LYS A 74 -7.50 8.68 -25.50
CA LYS A 74 -7.12 7.29 -25.76
C LYS A 74 -8.25 6.36 -25.34
N ALA A 75 -8.42 5.26 -26.08
CA ALA A 75 -9.34 4.21 -25.67
C ALA A 75 -8.90 3.60 -24.33
N PRO A 76 -9.83 3.14 -23.48
CA PRO A 76 -9.50 2.40 -22.27
C PRO A 76 -8.61 1.18 -22.58
N TYR A 77 -7.70 0.85 -21.68
CA TYR A 77 -6.90 -0.36 -21.80
C TYR A 77 -7.79 -1.60 -21.76
N ARG A 78 -7.39 -2.64 -22.50
CA ARG A 78 -8.07 -3.93 -22.47
C ARG A 78 -7.81 -4.58 -21.12
N MET A 79 -8.88 -4.83 -20.38
CA MET A 79 -8.86 -5.52 -19.09
C MET A 79 -9.65 -6.82 -19.15
N SER A 80 -9.30 -7.76 -18.29
CA SER A 80 -10.01 -9.02 -18.11
C SER A 80 -11.29 -8.83 -17.31
N GLN A 81 -12.17 -9.84 -17.30
CA GLN A 81 -13.41 -9.80 -16.52
C GLN A 81 -13.20 -9.57 -15.01
N PRO A 82 -12.26 -10.23 -14.30
CA PRO A 82 -12.06 -9.97 -12.87
C PRO A 82 -11.60 -8.54 -12.57
N GLU A 83 -10.68 -7.98 -13.37
CA GLU A 83 -10.20 -6.59 -13.20
C GLU A 83 -11.33 -5.57 -13.40
N LEU A 84 -12.23 -5.80 -14.35
CA LEU A 84 -13.39 -4.94 -14.57
C LEU A 84 -14.41 -5.02 -13.42
N VAL A 85 -14.51 -6.16 -12.73
CA VAL A 85 -15.36 -6.31 -11.54
C VAL A 85 -14.75 -5.54 -10.37
N GLU A 86 -13.44 -5.63 -10.17
CA GLU A 86 -12.73 -4.89 -9.13
C GLU A 86 -12.84 -3.37 -9.30
N LEU A 87 -12.68 -2.85 -10.53
CA LEU A 87 -12.80 -1.41 -10.80
C LEU A 87 -14.20 -0.83 -10.62
N ARG A 88 -15.25 -1.67 -10.65
CA ARG A 88 -16.64 -1.25 -10.47
C ARG A 88 -17.07 -1.25 -9.01
N LYS A 89 -16.23 -1.77 -8.11
CA LYS A 89 -16.46 -1.81 -6.68
C LYS A 89 -16.24 -0.44 -6.06
#